data_AF-B0R5M6-F1
#
_entry.id   AF-B0R5M6-F1
#
_cell.length_a   1.000
_cell.length_b   1.000
_cell.length_c   1.000
_cell.angle_alpha   90.00
_cell.angle_beta   90.00
_cell.angle_gamma   90.00
#
_symmetry.space_group_name_H-M   'P 1'
#
loop_
_entity.id
_entity.type
_entity.pdbx_description
1 polymer ?
#
loop_
_entity_poly.entity_id
_entity_poly.type
_entity_poly.pdbx_seq_one_letter_code
_entity_poly.pdbx_strand_id
1 'polypeptide(L)'
;MVAVSYYCPRCGAVAELDRDAYLADKSVTPFPLAGWTYATPSDDYEADEWDGVALSCGDADHDGLDWTHPPHEADSHDDTPGCGEAVYLNFVRFEDGQEVDGTQESQPVTLADSLEPTGPRGPTGPGFSR
;
A
#
# COMPACT_ATOMS: atom_id res chain seq x y z
N MET A 1 -18.07 15.74 5.05
CA MET A 1 -17.11 15.17 4.10
C MET A 1 -15.98 16.13 3.82
N VAL A 2 -14.77 15.61 3.87
CA VAL A 2 -13.53 16.23 3.45
C VAL A 2 -12.82 15.24 2.54
N ALA A 3 -12.30 15.71 1.42
CA ALA A 3 -11.48 14.91 0.53
C ALA A 3 -10.06 14.82 1.11
N VAL A 4 -9.56 13.59 1.26
CA VAL A 4 -8.21 13.33 1.78
C VAL A 4 -7.45 12.43 0.80
N SER A 5 -6.20 12.77 0.55
CA SER A 5 -5.34 12.07 -0.41
C SER A 5 -4.43 11.04 0.27
N TYR A 6 -4.40 9.82 -0.26
CA TYR A 6 -3.56 8.70 0.19
C TYR A 6 -2.68 8.19 -0.93
N TYR A 7 -1.47 7.75 -0.58
CA TYR A 7 -0.52 7.21 -1.56
C TYR A 7 -0.54 5.69 -1.55
N CYS A 8 -0.60 5.08 -2.73
CA CYS A 8 -0.38 3.66 -2.90
C CYS A 8 1.09 3.33 -2.57
N PRO A 9 1.37 2.45 -1.59
CA PRO A 9 2.74 2.09 -1.20
C PRO A 9 3.49 1.25 -2.24
N ARG A 10 2.82 0.82 -3.32
CA ARG A 10 3.41 0.00 -4.40
C ARG A 10 3.88 0.86 -5.58
N CYS A 11 3.00 1.70 -6.12
CA CYS A 11 3.27 2.49 -7.33
C CYS A 11 3.24 4.01 -7.11
N GLY A 12 2.83 4.48 -5.93
CA GLY A 12 2.74 5.91 -5.62
C GLY A 12 1.53 6.65 -6.22
N ALA A 13 0.62 5.94 -6.90
CA ALA A 13 -0.67 6.50 -7.32
C ALA A 13 -1.42 7.09 -6.11
N VAL A 14 -2.19 8.16 -6.35
CA VAL A 14 -2.87 8.91 -5.30
C VAL A 14 -4.36 8.62 -5.34
N ALA A 15 -4.92 8.14 -4.23
CA ALA A 15 -6.36 8.03 -4.02
C ALA A 15 -6.87 9.25 -3.27
N GLU A 16 -7.87 9.94 -3.79
CA GLU A 16 -8.66 10.93 -3.07
C GLU A 16 -9.97 10.27 -2.60
N LEU A 17 -10.20 10.25 -1.28
CA LEU A 17 -11.39 9.65 -0.67
C LEU A 17 -12.16 10.69 0.17
N ASP A 18 -13.47 10.76 -0.04
CA ASP A 18 -14.40 11.64 0.67
C ASP A 18 -14.87 11.05 2.00
N ARG A 19 -14.40 11.60 3.13
CA ARG A 19 -14.62 11.04 4.48
C ARG A 19 -15.05 12.06 5.53
N ASP A 20 -15.49 11.61 6.70
CA ASP A 20 -15.76 12.46 7.85
C ASP A 20 -14.48 13.09 8.41
N ALA A 21 -14.61 14.34 8.87
CA ALA A 21 -13.49 15.14 9.36
C ALA A 21 -13.02 14.75 10.76
N TYR A 22 -13.83 14.01 11.53
CA TYR A 22 -13.49 13.51 12.87
C TYR A 22 -12.88 12.12 12.84
N LEU A 23 -13.03 11.39 11.73
CA LEU A 23 -12.38 10.11 11.55
C LEU A 23 -10.87 10.35 11.47
N ALA A 24 -10.08 9.65 12.28
CA ALA A 24 -8.63 9.84 12.36
C ALA A 24 -7.88 8.77 11.56
N ASP A 25 -6.97 9.21 10.71
CA ASP A 25 -6.06 8.34 9.96
C ASP A 25 -4.91 7.82 10.79
N LYS A 26 -4.61 6.53 10.65
CA LYS A 26 -3.44 5.92 11.26
C LYS A 26 -2.33 5.67 10.25
N SER A 27 -2.62 4.91 9.20
CA SER A 27 -1.60 4.53 8.21
C SER A 27 -2.20 3.96 6.93
N VAL A 28 -1.40 3.94 5.86
CA VAL A 28 -1.71 3.25 4.61
C VAL A 28 -0.72 2.10 4.43
N THR A 29 -1.23 0.88 4.26
CA THR A 29 -0.41 -0.34 4.22
C THR A 29 -0.69 -1.20 2.99
N PRO A 30 0.31 -1.91 2.45
CA PRO A 30 0.11 -2.87 1.35
C PRO A 30 -0.56 -4.19 1.77
N PHE A 31 -0.67 -4.42 3.08
CA PHE A 31 -1.24 -5.64 3.68
C PHE A 31 -2.17 -5.23 4.83
N PRO A 32 -3.21 -6.03 5.11
CA PRO A 32 -4.10 -5.76 6.23
C PRO A 32 -3.34 -5.89 7.56
N LEU A 33 -3.79 -5.14 8.55
CA LEU A 33 -3.32 -5.26 9.91
C LEU A 33 -4.06 -6.40 10.62
N ALA A 34 -3.35 -7.19 11.41
CA ALA A 34 -3.91 -8.32 12.11
C ALA A 34 -5.00 -7.86 13.11
N GLY A 35 -6.18 -8.48 13.04
CA GLY A 35 -7.30 -8.18 13.92
C GLY A 35 -8.03 -6.87 13.63
N TRP A 36 -7.86 -6.32 12.42
CA TRP A 36 -8.59 -5.17 11.91
C TRP A 36 -9.63 -5.59 10.85
N THR A 37 -10.77 -4.89 10.80
CA THR A 37 -11.94 -5.16 9.96
C THR A 37 -12.12 -4.11 8.87
N TYR A 38 -11.97 -4.48 7.60
CA TYR A 38 -11.97 -3.50 6.50
C TYR A 38 -13.29 -3.47 5.74
N ALA A 39 -13.81 -2.26 5.55
CA ALA A 39 -14.92 -1.97 4.66
C ALA A 39 -14.44 -1.87 3.20
N THR A 40 -15.34 -2.04 2.24
CA THR A 40 -15.11 -1.57 0.87
C THR A 40 -15.46 -0.08 0.77
N PRO A 41 -14.94 0.66 -0.22
CA PRO A 41 -15.29 2.08 -0.42
C PRO A 41 -16.78 2.31 -0.72
N SER A 42 -17.55 1.27 -1.04
CA SER A 42 -19.01 1.35 -1.22
C SER A 42 -19.81 1.05 0.05
N ASP A 43 -19.16 0.54 1.10
CA ASP A 43 -19.79 0.34 2.40
C ASP A 43 -19.74 1.64 3.23
N ASP A 44 -20.52 1.69 4.31
CA ASP A 44 -20.47 2.77 5.30
C ASP A 44 -19.23 2.61 6.19
N TYR A 45 -18.05 2.83 5.61
CA TYR A 45 -16.76 2.63 6.28
C TYR A 45 -16.51 3.58 7.44
N GLU A 46 -17.39 4.57 7.65
CA GLU A 46 -17.36 5.52 8.76
C GLU A 46 -18.03 4.97 10.02
N ALA A 47 -18.72 3.82 9.93
CA ALA A 47 -19.32 3.16 11.07
C ALA A 47 -18.26 2.56 12.01
N ASP A 48 -18.54 2.56 13.32
CA ASP A 48 -17.63 2.09 14.38
C ASP A 48 -17.26 0.58 14.28
N GLU A 49 -17.94 -0.19 13.43
CA GLU A 49 -17.59 -1.60 13.18
C GLU A 49 -16.39 -1.77 12.25
N TRP A 50 -16.05 -0.72 11.51
CA TRP A 50 -14.96 -0.73 10.55
C TRP A 50 -13.75 0.01 11.09
N ASP A 51 -12.63 -0.58 10.75
CA ASP A 51 -11.33 -0.26 11.27
C ASP A 51 -10.43 0.39 10.20
N GLY A 52 -10.92 0.39 8.97
CA GLY A 52 -10.21 0.86 7.79
C GLY A 52 -10.99 0.55 6.52
N VAL A 53 -10.40 0.93 5.39
CA VAL A 53 -10.95 0.71 4.05
C VAL A 53 -9.97 -0.12 3.23
N ALA A 54 -10.46 -1.19 2.60
CA ALA A 54 -9.72 -1.95 1.61
C ALA A 54 -10.02 -1.38 0.23
N LEU A 55 -9.01 -0.79 -0.41
CA LEU A 55 -9.10 -0.19 -1.73
C LEU A 55 -8.33 -1.04 -2.74
N SER A 56 -8.79 -1.04 -3.98
CA SER A 56 -8.04 -1.58 -5.11
C SER A 56 -7.38 -0.42 -5.86
N CYS A 57 -6.05 -0.46 -6.01
CA CYS A 57 -5.30 0.66 -6.57
C CYS A 57 -5.62 0.89 -8.05
N GLY A 58 -6.24 2.03 -8.36
CA GLY A 58 -6.67 2.42 -9.71
C GLY A 58 -8.06 1.96 -10.09
N ASP A 59 -8.82 1.46 -9.12
CA ASP A 59 -10.22 1.17 -9.31
C ASP A 59 -11.06 2.45 -9.12
N ALA A 60 -11.70 2.88 -10.20
CA ALA A 60 -12.55 4.09 -10.25
C ALA A 60 -14.05 3.75 -10.26
N ASP A 61 -14.45 2.55 -9.83
CA ASP A 61 -15.85 2.10 -9.87
C ASP A 61 -16.66 2.57 -8.63
N HIS A 62 -16.07 3.42 -7.78
CA HIS A 62 -16.63 3.79 -6.48
C HIS A 62 -16.88 5.30 -6.34
N ASP A 63 -18.08 5.67 -5.89
CA ASP A 63 -18.45 7.07 -5.61
C ASP A 63 -17.63 7.62 -4.43
N GLY A 64 -17.08 8.83 -4.57
CA GLY A 64 -16.23 9.45 -3.56
C GLY A 64 -14.80 8.91 -3.48
N LEU A 65 -14.36 8.07 -4.45
CA LEU A 65 -12.98 7.63 -4.61
C LEU A 65 -12.47 7.98 -6.02
N ASP A 66 -11.45 8.83 -6.10
CA ASP A 66 -10.77 9.16 -7.35
C ASP A 66 -9.30 8.75 -7.31
N TRP A 67 -8.79 8.19 -8.40
CA TRP A 67 -7.39 7.83 -8.53
C TRP A 67 -6.68 8.74 -9.52
N THR A 68 -5.50 9.22 -9.13
CA THR A 68 -4.63 10.04 -9.97
C THR A 68 -3.24 9.41 -10.07
N HIS A 69 -2.58 9.62 -11.22
CA HIS A 69 -1.21 9.18 -11.45
C HIS A 69 -0.26 9.73 -10.38
N PRO A 70 0.83 8.99 -10.07
CA PRO A 70 1.85 9.52 -9.19
C PRO A 70 2.40 10.85 -9.77
N PRO A 71 2.77 11.81 -8.90
CA PRO A 71 3.11 13.18 -9.32
C PRO A 71 4.32 13.27 -10.27
N HIS A 72 5.14 12.22 -10.36
CA HIS A 72 6.30 12.15 -11.25
C HIS A 72 5.96 11.59 -12.65
N GLU A 73 4.77 11.04 -12.83
CA GLU A 73 4.27 10.44 -14.07
C GLU A 73 2.95 11.08 -14.53
N ALA A 74 2.69 12.33 -14.11
CA ALA A 74 1.46 13.04 -14.46
C ALA A 74 1.24 13.21 -15.98
N ASP A 75 2.29 13.09 -16.78
CA ASP A 75 2.27 13.16 -18.25
C ASP A 75 2.33 11.76 -18.92
N SER A 76 2.20 10.67 -18.15
CA SER A 76 2.25 9.32 -18.71
C SER A 76 1.06 9.04 -19.62
N HIS A 77 1.33 8.33 -20.72
CA HIS A 77 0.34 7.89 -21.70
C HIS A 77 -0.48 6.67 -21.25
N ASP A 78 -0.31 6.23 -20.02
CA ASP A 78 -1.12 5.16 -19.47
C ASP A 78 -2.44 5.77 -19.00
N ASP A 79 -3.56 5.35 -19.58
CA ASP A 79 -4.87 5.95 -19.32
C ASP A 79 -5.44 5.58 -17.94
N THR A 80 -4.86 4.61 -17.21
CA THR A 80 -5.41 4.13 -15.93
C THR A 80 -4.42 4.33 -14.77
N PRO A 81 -4.71 5.22 -13.80
CA PRO A 81 -3.84 5.48 -12.67
C PRO A 81 -3.89 4.35 -11.65
N GLY A 82 -2.91 3.44 -11.62
CA GLY A 82 -2.83 2.44 -10.56
C GLY A 82 -2.04 1.19 -10.92
N CYS A 83 -1.95 0.25 -9.97
CA CYS A 83 -1.28 -1.04 -10.18
C CYS A 83 -2.20 -2.26 -9.98
N GLY A 84 -3.48 -2.05 -9.62
CA GLY A 84 -4.46 -3.12 -9.37
C GLY A 84 -4.25 -3.90 -8.07
N GLU A 85 -3.22 -3.59 -7.29
CA GLU A 85 -2.96 -4.24 -6.00
C GLU A 85 -3.85 -3.65 -4.91
N ALA A 86 -4.16 -4.48 -3.92
CA ALA A 86 -4.88 -4.04 -2.73
C ALA A 86 -4.04 -3.07 -1.89
N VAL A 87 -4.70 -2.06 -1.35
CA VAL A 87 -4.13 -1.11 -0.40
C VAL A 87 -5.13 -0.89 0.73
N TYR A 88 -4.61 -0.86 1.95
CA TYR A 88 -5.41 -0.82 3.17
C TYR A 88 -5.19 0.54 3.83
N LEU A 89 -6.24 1.35 3.87
CA LEU A 89 -6.30 2.54 4.70
C LEU A 89 -6.72 2.11 6.10
N ASN A 90 -5.95 2.46 7.12
CA ASN A 90 -6.20 2.08 8.51
C ASN A 90 -6.56 3.33 9.32
N PHE A 91 -7.66 3.25 10.05
CA PHE A 91 -8.06 4.30 10.99
C PHE A 91 -7.38 4.11 12.35
N VAL A 92 -7.53 5.10 13.22
CA VAL A 92 -7.08 5.00 14.61
C VAL A 92 -8.13 4.22 15.41
N ARG A 93 -7.71 3.16 16.11
CA ARG A 93 -8.55 2.41 17.05
C ARG A 93 -8.12 2.62 18.47
N PHE A 94 -9.12 2.73 19.34
CA PHE A 94 -8.94 2.84 20.77
C PHE A 94 -9.50 1.61 21.49
N GLU A 95 -8.70 1.03 22.37
CA GLU A 95 -9.12 -0.02 23.31
C GLU A 95 -8.83 0.48 24.73
N ASP A 96 -9.82 0.46 25.62
CA ASP A 96 -9.72 1.02 26.98
C ASP A 96 -9.22 2.48 27.04
N GLY A 97 -9.50 3.26 25.99
CA GLY A 97 -9.06 4.67 25.87
C GLY A 97 -7.59 4.84 25.49
N GLN A 98 -6.90 3.75 25.10
CA GLN A 98 -5.55 3.78 24.56
C GLN A 98 -5.56 3.47 23.07
N GLU A 99 -4.83 4.25 22.28
CA GLU A 99 -4.63 3.94 20.87
C GLU A 99 -3.86 2.63 20.73
N VAL A 100 -4.35 1.76 19.84
CA VAL A 100 -3.72 0.48 19.54
C VAL A 100 -3.01 0.53 18.19
N ASP A 101 -1.82 -0.08 18.15
CA ASP A 101 -1.05 -0.26 16.92
C ASP A 101 -1.28 -1.66 16.35
N GLY A 102 -1.62 -1.73 15.06
CA GLY A 102 -1.77 -3.00 14.36
C GLY A 102 -0.43 -3.50 13.85
N THR A 103 -0.22 -4.82 13.87
CA THR A 103 0.89 -5.44 13.14
C THR A 103 0.41 -5.85 11.76
N GLN A 104 1.15 -5.50 10.71
CA GLN A 104 0.83 -5.98 9.36
C GLN A 104 0.91 -7.50 9.29
N GLU A 105 -0.11 -8.12 8.70
CA GLU A 105 -0.08 -9.54 8.37
C GLU A 105 1.11 -9.77 7.42
N SER A 106 2.04 -10.63 7.83
CA SER A 106 3.26 -10.90 7.08
C SER A 106 3.00 -11.99 6.04
N GLN A 107 3.08 -11.66 4.75
CA GLN A 107 3.12 -12.68 3.71
C GLN A 107 4.56 -13.21 3.56
N PRO A 108 4.80 -14.53 3.65
CA PRO A 108 6.13 -15.09 3.45
C PRO A 108 6.54 -14.95 1.98
N VAL A 109 7.59 -14.17 1.71
CA VAL A 109 8.20 -14.10 0.38
C VAL A 109 9.25 -15.20 0.23
N THR A 110 9.17 -15.97 -0.85
CA THR A 110 10.23 -16.92 -1.20
C THR A 110 11.39 -16.13 -1.79
N LEU A 111 12.46 -15.93 -1.02
CA LEU A 111 13.73 -15.51 -1.59
C LEU A 111 14.28 -16.68 -2.41
N ALA A 112 14.79 -16.42 -3.61
CA ALA A 112 15.41 -17.44 -4.43
C ALA A 112 16.68 -17.95 -3.71
N ASP A 113 16.55 -19.07 -2.99
CA ASP A 113 17.61 -19.70 -2.20
C ASP A 113 18.76 -20.26 -3.06
N SER A 114 18.67 -20.17 -4.40
CA SER A 114 19.51 -20.94 -5.33
C SER A 114 20.41 -20.11 -6.26
N LEU A 115 20.46 -18.78 -6.12
CA LEU A 115 21.50 -17.99 -6.80
C LEU A 115 22.64 -17.76 -5.81
N GLU A 116 23.53 -18.74 -5.71
CA GLU A 116 24.84 -18.49 -5.13
C GLU A 116 25.42 -17.25 -5.84
N PRO A 117 25.81 -16.18 -5.11
CA PRO A 117 26.38 -15.00 -5.74
C PRO A 117 27.59 -15.45 -6.55
N THR A 118 27.46 -15.40 -7.88
CA THR A 118 28.56 -15.73 -8.77
C THR A 118 29.58 -14.61 -8.62
N GLY A 119 30.55 -14.85 -7.74
CA GLY A 119 31.65 -13.92 -7.50
C GLY A 119 32.36 -13.59 -8.81
N PRO A 120 32.89 -12.37 -8.95
CA PRO A 120 33.63 -11.99 -10.16
C PRO A 120 34.77 -12.99 -10.38
N ARG A 121 34.90 -13.50 -11.61
CA ARG A 121 36.07 -14.30 -12.01
C ARG A 121 37.31 -13.42 -11.86
N GLY A 122 38.17 -13.79 -10.92
CA GLY A 122 39.44 -13.11 -10.70
C GLY A 122 40.31 -13.14 -11.98
N PRO A 123 41.15 -12.12 -12.21
CA PRO A 123 42.01 -12.09 -13.38
C PRO A 123 42.98 -13.28 -13.40
N THR A 124 43.14 -13.91 -14.56
CA THR A 124 44.15 -14.94 -14.79
C THR A 124 45.53 -14.33 -14.56
N GLY A 125 46.19 -14.76 -13.48
CA GLY A 125 47.53 -14.27 -13.12
C GLY A 125 48.57 -14.53 -14.22
N PRO A 126 49.64 -13.72 -14.31
CA PRO A 126 50.66 -13.87 -15.34
C PRO A 126 51.41 -15.20 -15.18
N GLY A 127 51.47 -15.99 -16.25
CA GLY A 127 52.22 -17.25 -16.30
C GLY A 127 53.73 -17.00 -16.26
N PHE A 128 54.39 -17.45 -15.19
CA PHE A 128 55.85 -17.47 -15.13
C PHE A 128 56.35 -18.73 -15.85
N SER A 129 56.69 -18.59 -17.13
CA SER A 129 57.50 -19.59 -17.82
C SER A 129 58.95 -19.46 -17.36
N ARG A 130 59.50 -20.55 -16.86
CA ARG A 130 60.88 -20.66 -16.34
C ARG A 130 61.87 -20.99 -17.45
#